data_AF-A0A0F3GJ91-F1
#
_entry.id   AF-A0A0F3GJ91-F1
#
_cell.length_a   1.000
_cell.length_b   1.000
_cell.length_c   1.000
_cell.angle_alpha   90.00
_cell.angle_beta   90.00
_cell.angle_gamma   90.00
#
_symmetry.space_group_name_H-M   'P 1'
#
loop_
_entity.id
_entity.type
_entity.pdbx_description
1 polymer ?
#
loop_
_entity_poly.entity_id
_entity_poly.type
_entity_poly.pdbx_seq_one_letter_code
_entity_poly.pdbx_strand_id
1 'polypeptide(L)'
;MFLDAGPEVIDEIGTLLKDTKSKTPLIRQYIRNNSNRIKKVPHRTIPTTHQGRRYNLLDIYNQINAQYFCGNINAIITWGRTTRKRRVKTRRLGSYHGPSNVIRLNPVLDSVAIPKYVLEYVVYHEMLHAALNVAPSNGRRRVHSNEFKQREKLFRYYDPAMAFLQSKTF
;
A
#
# COMPACT_ATOMS: atom_id res chain seq x y z
N MET A 1 10.37 8.19 -24.35
CA MET A 1 9.27 9.10 -23.96
C MET A 1 9.52 10.54 -24.42
N PHE A 2 10.70 11.12 -24.17
CA PHE A 2 11.02 12.51 -24.53
C PHE A 2 11.72 12.68 -25.90
N LEU A 3 11.74 11.64 -26.73
CA LEU A 3 12.40 11.70 -28.05
C LEU A 3 11.70 12.66 -29.02
N ASP A 4 10.40 12.89 -28.84
CA ASP A 4 9.59 13.85 -29.61
C ASP A 4 9.32 15.14 -28.83
N ALA A 5 10.04 15.38 -27.73
CA ALA A 5 9.77 16.53 -26.88
C ALA A 5 10.28 17.82 -27.53
N GLY A 6 9.46 18.87 -27.49
CA GLY A 6 9.87 20.19 -27.97
C GLY A 6 11.07 20.75 -27.19
N PRO A 7 11.82 21.71 -27.76
CA PRO A 7 13.07 22.22 -27.21
C PRO A 7 12.92 22.77 -25.78
N GLU A 8 11.77 23.36 -25.45
CA GLU A 8 11.45 23.89 -24.11
C GLU A 8 11.42 22.80 -23.03
N VAL A 9 10.92 21.60 -23.37
CA VAL A 9 10.89 20.47 -22.45
C VAL A 9 12.29 19.89 -22.27
N ILE A 10 13.10 19.86 -23.34
CA ILE A 10 14.49 19.40 -23.28
C ILE A 10 15.35 20.34 -22.41
N ASP A 11 15.16 21.64 -22.52
CA ASP A 11 15.88 22.63 -21.73
C ASP A 11 15.53 22.55 -20.23
N GLU A 12 14.24 22.33 -19.91
CA GLU A 12 13.81 22.11 -18.53
C GLU A 12 14.39 20.80 -17.96
N ILE A 13 14.57 19.75 -18.78
CA ILE A 13 15.27 18.52 -18.38
C ILE A 13 16.75 18.83 -18.10
N GLY A 14 17.39 19.62 -18.95
CA GLY A 14 18.77 20.09 -18.74
C GLY A 14 18.93 20.83 -17.41
N THR A 15 17.97 21.69 -17.07
CA THR A 15 17.94 22.42 -15.80
C THR A 15 17.74 21.48 -14.62
N LEU A 16 16.83 20.50 -14.72
CA LEU A 16 16.57 19.50 -13.68
C LEU A 16 17.80 18.61 -13.40
N LEU A 17 18.58 18.27 -14.43
CA LEU A 17 19.80 17.48 -14.27
C LEU A 17 20.90 18.27 -13.54
N LYS A 18 20.92 19.60 -13.67
CA LYS A 18 21.83 20.49 -12.95
C LYS A 18 21.35 20.76 -11.52
N ASP A 19 20.04 20.90 -11.32
CA ASP A 19 19.42 21.07 -10.01
C ASP A 19 18.13 20.23 -9.87
N THR A 20 18.25 19.14 -9.12
CA THR A 20 17.14 18.21 -8.85
C THR A 20 15.96 18.83 -8.09
N LYS A 21 16.10 20.03 -7.51
CA LYS A 21 15.04 20.75 -6.80
C LYS A 21 14.28 21.76 -7.67
N SER A 22 14.72 21.97 -8.91
CA SER A 22 14.11 22.93 -9.82
C SER A 22 12.65 22.58 -10.14
N LYS A 23 11.84 23.62 -10.36
CA LYS A 23 10.44 23.46 -10.75
C LYS A 23 10.37 22.88 -12.17
N THR A 24 9.44 21.95 -12.39
CA THR A 24 9.32 21.19 -13.65
C THR A 24 7.91 21.20 -14.25
N PRO A 25 7.28 22.38 -14.46
CA PRO A 25 5.94 22.46 -15.04
C PRO A 25 5.84 21.83 -16.43
N LEU A 26 6.82 22.04 -17.32
CA LEU A 26 6.75 21.60 -18.72
C LEU A 26 6.92 20.09 -18.85
N ILE A 27 7.88 19.50 -18.12
CA ILE A 27 8.08 18.06 -18.01
C ILE A 27 6.82 17.40 -17.44
N ARG A 28 6.22 17.96 -16.38
CA ARG A 28 5.00 17.40 -15.77
C ARG A 28 3.82 17.44 -16.74
N GLN A 29 3.65 18.54 -17.47
CA GLN A 29 2.60 18.68 -18.49
C GLN A 29 2.83 17.71 -19.65
N TYR A 30 4.06 17.61 -20.15
CA TYR A 30 4.44 16.68 -21.21
C TYR A 30 4.22 15.22 -20.80
N ILE A 31 4.56 14.85 -19.57
CA ILE A 31 4.30 13.51 -19.02
C ILE A 31 2.81 13.21 -18.97
N ARG A 32 1.98 14.18 -18.56
CA ARG A 32 0.53 14.01 -18.48
C ARG A 32 -0.07 13.77 -19.86
N ASN A 33 0.32 14.59 -20.84
CA ASN A 33 -0.18 14.52 -22.22
C ASN A 33 0.30 13.27 -22.96
N ASN A 34 1.50 12.76 -22.63
CA ASN A 34 2.09 11.57 -23.24
C ASN A 34 2.06 10.34 -22.32
N SER A 35 1.18 10.33 -21.32
CA SER A 35 1.06 9.26 -20.33
C SER A 35 0.79 7.90 -20.99
N ASN A 36 0.06 7.88 -22.10
CA ASN A 36 -0.23 6.69 -22.91
C ASN A 36 1.00 6.08 -23.61
N ARG A 37 2.09 6.85 -23.76
CA ARG A 37 3.36 6.41 -24.37
C ARG A 37 4.36 5.89 -23.35
N ILE A 38 4.08 6.03 -22.05
CA ILE A 38 4.83 5.34 -21.02
C ILE A 38 4.46 3.87 -21.14
N LYS A 39 5.39 3.04 -21.63
CA LYS A 39 5.24 1.58 -21.54
C LYS A 39 4.90 1.28 -20.08
N LYS A 40 3.69 0.77 -19.81
CA LYS A 40 3.38 0.16 -18.52
C LYS A 40 4.50 -0.86 -18.30
N VAL A 41 5.38 -0.61 -17.33
CA VAL A 41 6.38 -1.60 -16.97
C VAL A 41 5.58 -2.86 -16.68
N PRO A 42 5.82 -3.99 -17.38
CA PRO A 42 5.07 -5.20 -17.13
C PRO A 42 5.17 -5.46 -15.63
N HIS A 43 4.04 -5.79 -14.99
CA HIS A 43 4.01 -6.10 -13.57
C HIS A 43 5.09 -7.16 -13.34
N ARG A 44 6.24 -6.76 -12.77
CA ARG A 44 7.25 -7.72 -12.33
C ARG A 44 6.48 -8.68 -11.43
N THR A 45 6.51 -9.97 -11.74
CA THR A 45 5.94 -11.00 -10.87
C THR A 45 6.57 -10.81 -9.50
N ILE A 46 5.80 -10.25 -8.57
CA ILE A 46 6.28 -9.99 -7.22
C ILE A 46 6.32 -11.38 -6.57
N PRO A 47 7.50 -11.89 -6.16
CA PRO A 47 7.55 -13.13 -5.43
C PRO A 47 6.70 -12.97 -4.17
N THR A 48 5.61 -13.75 -4.09
CA THR A 48 4.69 -13.73 -2.97
C THR A 48 5.11 -14.77 -1.95
N THR A 49 5.02 -14.42 -0.68
CA THR A 49 5.25 -15.33 0.43
C THR A 49 4.03 -15.26 1.32
N HIS A 50 3.10 -16.20 1.14
CA HIS A 50 1.87 -16.27 1.94
C HIS A 50 2.11 -16.95 3.29
N GLN A 51 2.93 -18.00 3.29
CA GLN A 51 3.25 -18.78 4.47
C GLN A 51 4.30 -18.06 5.33
N GLY A 52 3.91 -17.72 6.55
CA GLY A 52 4.82 -17.32 7.62
C GLY A 52 5.33 -18.53 8.40
N ARG A 53 6.05 -18.25 9.48
CA ARG A 53 6.44 -19.22 10.51
C ARG A 53 5.22 -19.79 11.25
N ARG A 54 4.18 -18.98 11.45
CA ARG A 54 3.00 -19.36 12.26
C ARG A 54 1.71 -19.25 11.50
N TYR A 55 1.55 -18.18 10.72
CA TYR A 55 0.30 -17.88 10.04
C TYR A 55 0.47 -17.92 8.52
N ASN A 56 -0.54 -18.46 7.85
CA ASN A 56 -0.74 -18.29 6.42
C ASN A 56 -1.60 -17.05 6.18
N LEU A 57 -1.04 -16.03 5.52
CA LEU A 57 -1.77 -14.80 5.23
C LEU A 57 -2.91 -15.02 4.25
N LEU A 58 -2.81 -16.00 3.36
CA LEU A 58 -3.84 -16.25 2.36
C LEU A 58 -5.14 -16.73 3.03
N ASP A 59 -5.04 -17.58 4.05
CA ASP A 59 -6.19 -18.09 4.80
C ASP A 59 -6.91 -16.96 5.55
N ILE A 60 -6.13 -16.11 6.24
CA ILE A 60 -6.65 -14.95 6.97
C ILE A 60 -7.28 -13.95 6.00
N TYR A 61 -6.61 -13.67 4.88
CA TYR A 61 -7.13 -12.78 3.84
C TYR A 61 -8.46 -13.29 3.28
N ASN A 62 -8.54 -14.57 2.92
CA ASN A 62 -9.76 -15.17 2.37
C ASN A 62 -10.92 -15.12 3.37
N GLN A 63 -10.66 -15.43 4.64
CA GLN A 63 -11.67 -15.35 5.70
C GLN A 63 -12.21 -13.92 5.84
N ILE A 64 -11.33 -12.92 5.89
CA ILE A 64 -11.71 -11.51 6.03
C ILE A 64 -12.43 -11.02 4.77
N ASN A 65 -11.96 -11.41 3.58
CA ASN A 65 -12.55 -11.03 2.30
C ASN A 65 -14.00 -11.52 2.20
N ALA A 66 -14.24 -12.78 2.56
CA ALA A 66 -15.58 -13.35 2.59
C ALA A 66 -16.47 -12.63 3.61
N GLN A 67 -15.96 -12.39 4.82
CA GLN A 67 -16.76 -11.86 5.92
C GLN A 67 -17.13 -10.37 5.77
N TYR A 68 -16.20 -9.54 5.31
CA TYR A 68 -16.37 -8.08 5.35
C TYR A 68 -16.46 -7.42 3.97
N PHE A 69 -16.05 -8.11 2.91
CA PHE A 69 -15.95 -7.54 1.57
C PHE A 69 -16.70 -8.35 0.50
N CYS A 70 -17.49 -9.36 0.91
CA CYS A 70 -18.23 -10.24 0.01
C CYS A 70 -17.35 -10.90 -1.09
N GLY A 71 -16.06 -11.10 -0.82
CA GLY A 71 -15.12 -11.65 -1.79
C GLY A 71 -14.63 -10.67 -2.86
N ASN A 72 -14.99 -9.39 -2.79
CA ASN A 72 -14.73 -8.42 -3.87
C ASN A 72 -13.28 -7.91 -3.93
N ILE A 73 -12.46 -8.15 -2.89
CA ILE A 73 -11.06 -7.73 -2.91
C ILE A 73 -10.24 -8.78 -3.65
N ASN A 74 -9.52 -8.36 -4.69
CA ASN A 74 -8.65 -9.21 -5.52
C ASN A 74 -7.16 -8.86 -5.34
N ALA A 75 -6.81 -8.21 -4.22
CA ALA A 75 -5.43 -7.82 -3.92
C ALA A 75 -4.58 -9.04 -3.57
N ILE A 76 -3.32 -9.03 -3.99
CA ILE A 76 -2.36 -10.06 -3.62
C ILE A 76 -1.83 -9.73 -2.22
N ILE A 77 -1.94 -10.66 -1.27
CA ILE A 77 -1.36 -10.51 0.07
C ILE A 77 0.00 -11.21 0.18
N THR A 78 0.99 -10.59 0.82
CA THR A 78 2.31 -11.21 1.05
C THR A 78 2.95 -10.74 2.33
N TRP A 79 3.77 -11.59 2.94
CA TRP A 79 4.76 -11.17 3.91
C TRP A 79 5.80 -10.28 3.24
N GLY A 80 6.26 -9.26 3.96
CA GLY A 80 7.42 -8.47 3.62
C GLY A 80 8.71 -9.24 3.84
N ARG A 81 9.82 -8.69 3.36
CA ARG A 81 11.15 -9.25 3.64
C ARG A 81 11.61 -8.82 5.03
N THR A 82 12.19 -9.75 5.78
CA THR A 82 12.91 -9.44 7.02
C THR A 82 14.19 -8.68 6.68
N THR A 83 14.16 -7.35 6.68
CA THR A 83 15.36 -6.54 6.47
C THR A 83 16.16 -6.41 7.77
N ARG A 84 17.47 -6.68 7.72
CA ARG A 84 18.39 -6.42 8.85
C ARG A 84 18.45 -4.91 9.12
N LYS A 85 17.94 -4.51 10.29
CA LYS A 85 18.25 -3.31 11.09
C LYS A 85 18.48 -2.00 10.31
N ARG A 86 17.40 -1.23 10.09
CA ARG A 86 17.44 0.23 10.24
C ARG A 86 16.61 0.58 11.47
N ARG A 87 17.16 1.34 12.42
CA ARG A 87 16.35 1.93 13.51
C ARG A 87 15.40 2.92 12.84
N VAL A 88 14.13 2.55 12.74
CA VAL A 88 13.04 3.44 12.34
C VAL A 88 12.25 3.78 13.59
N LYS A 89 11.88 5.06 13.72
CA LYS A 89 11.09 5.58 14.87
C LYS A 89 9.70 4.96 14.96
N THR A 90 9.16 4.48 13.83
CA THR A 90 7.87 3.79 13.75
C THR A 90 7.93 2.73 12.66
N ARG A 91 7.59 1.48 12.98
CA ARG A 91 7.42 0.43 11.97
C ARG A 91 5.98 0.44 11.46
N ARG A 92 5.82 0.50 10.13
CA ARG A 92 4.53 0.16 9.51
C ARG A 92 4.33 -1.35 9.63
N LEU A 93 3.14 -1.73 10.12
CA LEU A 93 2.74 -3.13 10.31
C LEU A 93 2.18 -3.74 9.02
N GLY A 94 1.57 -2.91 8.17
CA GLY A 94 1.09 -3.26 6.85
C GLY A 94 1.27 -2.12 5.86
N SER A 95 1.05 -2.41 4.58
CA SER A 95 0.86 -1.41 3.54
C SER A 95 0.17 -2.01 2.30
N TYR A 96 -0.80 -1.28 1.75
CA TYR A 96 -1.36 -1.52 0.42
C TYR A 96 -0.70 -0.64 -0.65
N HIS A 97 -0.34 -1.25 -1.79
CA HIS A 97 0.20 -0.56 -2.96
C HIS A 97 -0.79 -0.64 -4.14
N GLY A 98 -1.56 0.43 -4.33
CA GLY A 98 -2.60 0.54 -5.36
C GLY A 98 -2.16 0.17 -6.79
N PRO A 99 -1.04 0.72 -7.32
CA PRO A 99 -0.63 0.43 -8.69
C PRO A 99 -0.30 -1.03 -8.96
N SER A 100 0.11 -1.80 -7.95
CA SER A 100 0.39 -3.24 -8.09
C SER A 100 -0.67 -4.13 -7.45
N ASN A 101 -1.72 -3.55 -6.87
CA ASN A 101 -2.75 -4.24 -6.11
C ASN A 101 -2.19 -5.26 -5.09
N VAL A 102 -1.18 -4.85 -4.31
CA VAL A 102 -0.49 -5.73 -3.35
C VAL A 102 -0.62 -5.20 -1.93
N ILE A 103 -1.08 -6.08 -1.03
CA ILE A 103 -1.05 -5.90 0.41
C ILE A 103 0.21 -6.58 0.95
N ARG A 104 1.02 -5.82 1.69
CA ARG A 104 2.27 -6.33 2.30
C ARG A 104 2.21 -6.17 3.81
N LEU A 105 2.40 -7.29 4.53
CA LEU A 105 2.42 -7.33 5.98
C LEU A 105 3.85 -7.45 6.50
N ASN A 106 4.15 -6.80 7.61
CA ASN A 106 5.45 -6.86 8.25
C ASN A 106 5.62 -8.21 9.00
N PRO A 107 6.70 -8.97 8.76
CA PRO A 107 6.95 -10.24 9.45
C PRO A 107 7.00 -10.15 10.98
N VAL A 108 7.13 -8.95 11.57
CA VAL A 108 7.02 -8.76 13.03
C VAL A 108 5.68 -9.23 13.60
N LEU A 109 4.62 -9.25 12.78
CA LEU A 109 3.28 -9.73 13.16
C LEU A 109 3.19 -11.26 13.23
N ASP A 110 4.15 -11.98 12.66
CA ASP A 110 4.21 -13.44 12.65
C ASP A 110 4.94 -13.97 13.89
N SER A 111 4.38 -13.69 15.06
CA SER A 111 4.97 -14.00 16.37
C SER A 111 3.92 -14.49 17.37
N VAL A 112 4.35 -15.34 18.32
CA VAL A 112 3.50 -15.85 19.42
C VAL A 112 2.96 -14.70 20.27
N ALA A 113 3.76 -13.65 20.44
CA ALA A 113 3.41 -12.50 21.26
C ALA A 113 2.33 -11.62 20.63
N ILE A 114 1.94 -11.88 19.37
CA ILE A 114 0.91 -11.15 18.64
C ILE A 114 -0.34 -12.02 18.58
N PRO A 115 -1.43 -11.62 19.27
CA PRO A 115 -2.69 -12.33 19.18
C PRO A 115 -3.22 -12.36 17.75
N LYS A 116 -3.89 -13.46 17.37
CA LYS A 116 -4.42 -13.63 16.00
C LYS A 116 -5.34 -12.47 15.58
N TYR A 117 -6.20 -11.99 16.48
CA TYR A 117 -7.12 -10.89 16.19
C TYR A 117 -6.41 -9.57 15.81
N VAL A 118 -5.17 -9.37 16.27
CA VAL A 118 -4.36 -8.19 15.90
C VAL A 118 -3.86 -8.34 14.47
N LEU A 119 -3.38 -9.53 14.11
CA LEU A 119 -2.97 -9.82 12.73
C LEU A 119 -4.15 -9.69 11.77
N GLU A 120 -5.31 -10.27 12.13
CA GLU A 120 -6.55 -10.16 11.37
C GLU A 120 -6.96 -8.68 11.21
N TYR A 121 -6.86 -7.87 12.27
CA TYR A 121 -7.14 -6.43 12.18
C TYR A 121 -6.22 -5.70 11.20
N VAL A 122 -4.91 -5.95 11.24
CA VAL A 122 -3.97 -5.30 10.29
C VAL A 122 -4.28 -5.73 8.86
N VAL A 123 -4.59 -7.01 8.60
CA VAL A 123 -5.01 -7.45 7.27
C VAL A 123 -6.29 -6.74 6.83
N TYR A 124 -7.30 -6.66 7.70
CA TYR A 124 -8.54 -5.95 7.44
C TYR A 124 -8.31 -4.46 7.11
N HIS A 125 -7.44 -3.78 7.87
CA HIS A 125 -7.06 -2.39 7.62
C HIS A 125 -6.44 -2.20 6.23
N GLU A 126 -5.52 -3.07 5.82
CA GLU A 126 -4.92 -2.99 4.48
C GLU A 126 -5.91 -3.33 3.36
N MET A 127 -6.88 -4.22 3.62
CA MET A 127 -7.96 -4.51 2.67
C MET A 127 -8.94 -3.35 2.53
N LEU A 128 -9.20 -2.58 3.61
CA LEU A 128 -9.98 -1.35 3.52
C LEU A 128 -9.31 -0.32 2.59
N HIS A 129 -7.99 -0.21 2.62
CA HIS A 129 -7.26 0.61 1.65
C HIS A 129 -7.52 0.14 0.23
N ALA A 130 -7.49 -1.16 -0.04
CA ALA A 130 -7.80 -1.70 -1.37
C ALA A 130 -9.24 -1.36 -1.78
N ALA A 131 -10.22 -1.63 -0.92
CA ALA A 131 -11.65 -1.41 -1.18
C ALA A 131 -11.95 0.06 -1.52
N LEU A 132 -11.40 1.00 -0.74
CA LEU A 132 -11.66 2.42 -0.89
C LEU A 132 -10.84 3.06 -2.02
N ASN A 133 -9.72 2.46 -2.44
CA ASN A 133 -9.02 2.88 -3.66
C ASN A 133 -9.75 2.45 -4.95
N VAL A 134 -10.58 1.40 -4.90
CA VAL A 134 -11.43 0.99 -6.03
C VAL A 134 -12.66 1.89 -6.16
N ALA A 135 -13.14 2.49 -5.06
CA ALA A 135 -14.23 3.44 -5.09
C ALA A 135 -13.82 4.76 -5.82
N PRO A 136 -14.69 5.33 -6.67
CA PRO A 136 -14.40 6.59 -7.35
C PRO A 136 -14.25 7.73 -6.32
N SER A 137 -13.02 8.21 -6.13
CA SER A 137 -12.69 9.32 -5.22
C SER A 137 -12.54 10.62 -6.01
N ASN A 138 -13.39 11.61 -5.74
CA ASN A 138 -13.40 12.97 -6.32
C ASN A 138 -12.20 13.85 -5.92
N GLY A 139 -10.99 13.44 -6.31
CA GLY A 139 -9.78 14.25 -6.14
C GLY A 139 -9.18 14.25 -4.72
N ARG A 140 -7.84 14.18 -4.66
CA ARG A 140 -6.98 14.03 -3.46
C ARG A 140 -7.28 12.78 -2.61
N ARG A 141 -6.45 11.74 -2.81
CA ARG A 141 -6.39 10.52 -1.98
C ARG A 141 -6.21 10.86 -0.50
N ARG A 142 -7.30 10.87 0.28
CA ARG A 142 -7.25 10.84 1.74
C ARG A 142 -7.15 9.38 2.18
N VAL A 143 -5.97 9.00 2.64
CA VAL A 143 -5.65 7.63 3.07
C VAL A 143 -6.56 7.18 4.22
N HIS A 144 -7.00 8.09 5.10
CA HIS A 144 -7.97 7.80 6.17
C HIS A 144 -9.11 8.84 6.17
N SER A 145 -10.05 8.69 5.24
CA SER A 145 -11.30 9.48 5.22
C SER A 145 -12.19 9.17 6.44
N ASN A 146 -13.26 9.94 6.64
CA ASN A 146 -14.25 9.63 7.68
C ASN A 146 -14.90 8.26 7.43
N GLU A 147 -15.17 7.94 6.17
CA GLU A 147 -15.67 6.62 5.75
C GLU A 147 -14.69 5.50 6.13
N PHE A 148 -13.38 5.70 5.90
CA PHE A 148 -12.35 4.73 6.31
C PHE A 148 -12.43 4.45 7.82
N LYS A 149 -12.44 5.50 8.64
CA LYS A 149 -12.50 5.38 10.11
C LYS A 149 -13.79 4.72 10.60
N GLN A 150 -14.92 4.98 9.93
CA GLN A 150 -16.19 4.33 10.26
C GLN A 150 -16.14 2.84 9.94
N ARG A 151 -15.60 2.46 8.77
CA ARG A 151 -15.45 1.06 8.40
C ARG A 151 -14.44 0.32 9.28
N GLU A 152 -13.34 0.95 9.68
CA GLU A 152 -12.38 0.35 10.63
C GLU A 152 -13.06 -0.18 11.89
N LYS A 153 -14.01 0.60 12.44
CA LYS A 153 -14.75 0.25 13.66
C LYS A 153 -15.71 -0.93 13.49
N LEU A 154 -15.99 -1.36 12.26
CA LEU A 154 -16.85 -2.52 12.00
C LEU A 154 -16.11 -3.85 12.21
N PHE A 155 -14.79 -3.82 12.36
CA PHE A 155 -14.03 -5.02 12.66
C PHE A 155 -14.42 -5.55 14.04
N ARG A 156 -14.78 -6.84 14.12
CA ARG A 156 -15.30 -7.47 15.36
C ARG A 156 -14.40 -7.27 16.59
N TYR A 157 -13.09 -7.19 16.40
CA TYR A 157 -12.12 -7.00 17.49
C TYR A 157 -11.42 -5.64 17.42
N TYR A 158 -12.08 -4.61 16.91
CA TYR A 158 -11.49 -3.28 16.72
C TYR A 158 -10.87 -2.73 18.01
N ASP A 159 -11.66 -2.61 19.08
CA ASP A 159 -11.21 -2.02 20.35
C ASP A 159 -10.03 -2.79 20.98
N PRO A 160 -10.09 -4.12 21.17
CA PRO A 160 -8.96 -4.85 21.73
C PRO A 160 -7.73 -4.87 20.81
N ALA A 161 -7.90 -4.85 19.49
CA ALA A 161 -6.78 -4.74 18.55
C ALA A 161 -6.09 -3.38 18.67
N MET A 162 -6.86 -2.29 18.68
CA MET A 162 -6.34 -0.93 18.81
C MET A 162 -5.64 -0.72 20.15
N ALA A 163 -6.22 -1.21 21.26
CA ALA A 163 -5.59 -1.14 22.58
C ALA A 163 -4.22 -1.87 22.60
N PHE A 164 -4.14 -3.05 21.98
CA PHE A 164 -2.88 -3.79 21.87
C PHE A 164 -1.84 -3.04 21.02
N LEU A 165 -2.26 -2.48 19.88
CA LEU A 165 -1.36 -1.74 18.99
C LEU A 165 -0.83 -0.43 19.62
N GLN A 166 -1.61 0.20 20.49
CA GLN A 166 -1.21 1.40 21.22
C GLN A 166 -0.25 1.08 22.38
N SER A 167 -0.38 -0.09 23.01
CA SER A 167 0.48 -0.49 24.14
C SER A 167 1.84 -1.06 23.71
N LYS A 168 1.95 -1.55 22.47
CA LYS A 168 3.17 -2.16 21.92
C LYS A 168 3.95 -1.19 21.04
N THR A 169 5.23 -1.01 21.36
CA THR A 169 6.22 -0.42 20.44
C THR A 169 6.87 -1.52 19.60
N PHE A 170 6.86 -1.37 18.26
CA PHE A 170 7.39 -2.33 17.28
C PHE A 170 8.69 -1.86 16.60
#